data_AF-A0AAD5TTE4-F1
#
_entry.id   AF-A0AAD5TTE4-F1
#
_cell.length_a   1.000
_cell.length_b   1.000
_cell.length_c   1.000
_cell.angle_alpha   90.00
_cell.angle_beta   90.00
_cell.angle_gamma   90.00
#
_symmetry.space_group_name_H-M   'P 1'
#
loop_
_entity.id
_entity.type
_entity.pdbx_description
1 polymer ?
#
loop_
_entity_poly.entity_id
_entity_poly.type
_entity_poly.pdbx_seq_one_letter_code
_entity_poly.pdbx_strand_id
1 'polypeptide(L)' 'MLSRAKPAVNPNQPQNAAITADKKKSTPKVDTFINNRDYTGAVTLLEFLKTTGKFDNDTLLWLGYSAFHLGDYKKAME' A
#
# COMPACT_ATOMS: atom_id res chain seq x y z
N MET A 1 -32.37 2.53 -22.78
CA MET A 1 -31.81 3.90 -22.74
C MET A 1 -31.07 4.08 -21.43
N LEU A 2 -29.74 4.27 -21.49
CA LEU A 2 -28.85 4.27 -20.34
C LEU A 2 -28.71 5.69 -19.78
N SER A 3 -29.59 6.08 -18.84
CA SER A 3 -29.52 7.39 -18.17
C SER A 3 -28.57 7.31 -16.98
N ARG A 4 -27.28 7.61 -17.21
CA ARG A 4 -26.32 7.84 -16.12
C ARG A 4 -26.40 9.32 -15.76
N ALA A 5 -27.23 9.63 -14.77
CA ALA A 5 -27.19 10.91 -14.09
C ALA A 5 -25.78 11.09 -13.49
N LYS A 6 -25.14 12.22 -13.80
CA LYS A 6 -23.84 12.61 -13.25
C LYS A 6 -24.04 13.03 -11.78
N PRO A 7 -23.31 12.48 -10.80
CA PRO A 7 -23.29 13.04 -9.45
C PRO A 7 -22.57 14.40 -9.48
N ALA A 8 -23.22 15.43 -8.94
CA ALA A 8 -22.61 16.74 -8.72
C ALA A 8 -21.65 16.64 -7.52
N VAL A 9 -20.34 16.65 -7.78
CA VAL A 9 -19.33 16.76 -6.73
C VAL A 9 -19.13 18.25 -6.45
N ASN A 10 -19.52 18.69 -5.25
CA ASN A 10 -19.31 20.06 -4.78
C ASN A 10 -17.80 20.35 -4.59
N PRO A 11 -17.28 21.49 -5.07
CA PRO A 11 -15.84 21.80 -5.05
C PRO A 11 -15.28 22.24 -3.68
N ASN A 12 -16.05 22.14 -2.58
CA ASN A 12 -15.66 22.74 -1.30
C ASN A 12 -15.57 21.75 -0.11
N GLN A 13 -15.37 20.45 -0.39
CA GLN A 13 -14.88 19.55 0.66
C GLN A 13 -13.36 19.50 0.61
N PRO A 14 -12.64 19.63 1.74
CA PRO A 14 -11.22 19.31 1.81
C PRO A 14 -11.07 17.81 1.52
N GLN A 15 -10.85 17.49 0.25
CA GLN A 15 -10.29 16.20 -0.14
C GLN A 15 -8.91 16.15 0.49
N ASN A 16 -8.79 15.33 1.53
CA ASN A 16 -7.55 15.03 2.22
C ASN A 16 -6.41 14.97 1.22
N ALA A 17 -5.48 15.93 1.38
CA ALA A 17 -4.17 16.03 0.80
C ALA A 17 -4.01 15.37 -0.58
N ALA A 18 -4.08 16.20 -1.60
CA ALA A 18 -3.45 15.96 -2.88
C ALA A 18 -2.06 15.31 -2.69
N ILE A 19 -1.93 14.04 -3.06
CA ILE A 19 -0.64 13.52 -3.49
C ILE A 19 -0.51 13.88 -4.96
N THR A 20 -0.20 15.16 -5.21
CA THR A 20 0.49 15.54 -6.44
C THR A 20 1.85 14.86 -6.40
N ALA A 21 1.98 13.72 -7.06
CA ALA A 21 3.26 13.14 -7.35
C ALA A 21 3.26 12.69 -8.80
N ASP A 22 3.74 13.59 -9.66
CA ASP A 22 4.40 13.25 -10.91
C ASP A 22 5.52 12.23 -10.62
N LYS A 23 5.17 10.95 -10.58
CA LYS A 23 6.11 9.84 -10.45
C LYS A 23 5.83 8.87 -11.57
N LYS A 24 6.42 9.19 -12.73
CA LYS A 24 6.97 8.26 -13.73
C LYS A 24 6.82 6.81 -13.26
N LYS A 25 5.83 6.06 -13.79
CA LYS A 25 5.44 4.66 -13.45
C LYS A 25 6.59 3.83 -12.87
N SER A 26 6.89 4.05 -11.60
CA SER A 26 8.01 3.40 -10.93
C SER A 26 7.41 2.22 -10.21
N THR A 27 7.93 1.03 -10.48
CA THR A 27 7.56 -0.18 -9.77
C THR A 27 7.59 0.11 -8.27
N PRO A 28 6.49 -0.15 -7.54
CA PRO A 28 6.43 0.05 -6.09
C PRO A 28 7.57 -0.73 -5.43
N LYS A 29 8.33 -0.06 -4.56
CA LYS A 29 9.43 -0.66 -3.80
C LYS A 29 9.13 -0.63 -2.32
N VAL A 30 9.46 -1.71 -1.63
CA VAL A 30 9.31 -1.84 -0.17
C VAL A 30 9.96 -0.67 0.56
N ASP A 31 11.17 -0.26 0.18
CA ASP A 31 11.89 0.85 0.83
C ASP A 31 11.08 2.16 0.89
N THR A 32 10.27 2.42 -0.13
CA THR A 32 9.46 3.64 -0.17
C THR A 32 8.36 3.60 0.90
N PHE A 33 7.75 2.44 1.10
CA PHE A 33 6.73 2.25 2.13
C PHE A 33 7.33 2.31 3.54
N ILE A 34 8.49 1.66 3.75
CA ILE A 34 9.19 1.68 5.05
C ILE A 34 9.61 3.11 5.44
N ASN A 35 10.23 3.85 4.52
CA ASN A 35 10.65 5.24 4.77
C ASN A 35 9.48 6.16 5.09
N ASN A 36 8.32 5.92 4.48
CA ASN A 36 7.10 6.69 4.71
C ASN A 36 6.29 6.18 5.93
N ARG A 37 6.76 5.13 6.62
CA ARG A 37 6.04 4.42 7.69
C ARG A 37 4.66 3.90 7.27
N ASP A 38 4.47 3.68 5.97
CA ASP A 38 3.27 3.07 5.42
C ASP A 38 3.44 1.54 5.45
N TYR A 39 3.38 0.99 6.66
CA TYR A 39 3.54 -0.45 6.87
C TYR A 39 2.37 -1.25 6.27
N THR A 40 1.18 -0.67 6.21
CA THR A 40 0.02 -1.29 5.53
C THR A 40 0.29 -1.46 4.04
N GLY A 41 0.77 -0.42 3.37
CA GLY A 41 1.18 -0.50 1.97
C GLY A 41 2.29 -1.52 1.73
N ALA A 42 3.32 -1.55 2.61
CA ALA A 42 4.38 -2.55 2.56
C ALA A 42 3.83 -3.99 2.64
N VAL A 43 2.96 -4.27 3.62
CA VAL A 43 2.34 -5.60 3.79
C VAL A 43 1.58 -6.01 2.52
N THR A 44 0.78 -5.12 1.93
CA THR A 44 0.00 -5.47 0.72
C THR A 44 0.89 -5.84 -0.47
N LEU A 45 2.00 -5.11 -0.68
CA LEU A 45 2.96 -5.41 -1.74
C LEU A 45 3.65 -6.75 -1.49
N LEU A 46 4.10 -6.99 -0.25
CA LEU A 46 4.83 -8.19 0.14
C LEU A 46 3.95 -9.45 0.10
N GLU A 47 2.69 -9.36 0.54
CA GLU A 47 1.72 -10.45 0.40
C GLU A 47 1.44 -10.77 -1.07
N PHE A 48 1.30 -9.74 -1.92
CA PHE A 48 1.17 -9.96 -3.35
C PHE A 48 2.38 -10.72 -3.91
N LEU A 49 3.61 -10.31 -3.58
CA LEU A 49 4.82 -11.02 -3.98
C LEU A 49 4.83 -12.49 -3.51
N LYS A 50 4.42 -12.74 -2.27
CA LYS A 50 4.25 -14.10 -1.71
C LYS A 50 3.27 -14.93 -2.54
N THR A 51 2.10 -14.39 -2.88
CA THR A 51 1.10 -15.12 -3.71
C THR A 51 1.58 -15.40 -5.14
N THR A 52 2.45 -14.56 -5.70
CA THR A 52 3.02 -14.80 -7.03
C THR A 52 4.15 -15.83 -7.05
N GLY A 53 4.57 -16.32 -5.86
CA GLY A 53 5.71 -17.24 -5.71
C GLY A 53 7.07 -16.57 -5.95
N LYS A 54 7.11 -15.25 -6.14
CA LYS A 54 8.33 -14.45 -6.34
C LYS A 54 8.71 -13.75 -5.04
N PHE A 55 8.94 -14.53 -4.00
CA PHE A 55 9.38 -14.02 -2.70
C PHE A 55 10.67 -14.70 -2.28
N ASP A 56 11.46 -13.96 -1.51
CA ASP A 56 12.72 -14.39 -0.91
C ASP A 56 12.67 -14.21 0.62
N ASN A 57 13.78 -14.50 1.29
CA ASN A 57 13.89 -14.30 2.73
C ASN A 57 13.72 -12.83 3.13
N ASP A 58 14.16 -11.89 2.27
CA ASP A 58 13.99 -10.45 2.52
C ASP A 58 12.50 -10.07 2.50
N THR A 59 11.72 -10.63 1.56
CA THR A 59 10.27 -10.42 1.50
C THR A 59 9.59 -10.85 2.81
N LEU A 60 9.97 -12.01 3.36
CA LEU A 60 9.43 -12.50 4.63
C LEU A 60 9.89 -11.64 5.82
N LEU A 61 11.17 -11.24 5.85
CA LEU A 61 11.72 -10.34 6.87
C LEU A 61 10.96 -9.01 6.91
N TRP A 62 10.76 -8.37 5.75
CA TRP A 62 10.05 -7.11 5.66
C TRP A 62 8.55 -7.25 5.95
N LEU A 63 7.96 -8.41 5.66
CA LEU A 63 6.57 -8.70 5.97
C LEU A 63 6.39 -8.80 7.49
N GLY A 64 7.27 -9.54 8.17
CA GLY A 64 7.30 -9.63 9.63
C GLY A 64 7.56 -8.28 10.30
N TYR A 65 8.56 -7.54 9.81
CA TYR A 65 8.86 -6.18 10.28
C TYR A 65 7.63 -5.26 10.17
N SER A 66 6.98 -5.24 9.01
CA SER A 66 5.82 -4.37 8.77
C SER A 66 4.61 -4.80 9.61
N ALA A 67 4.36 -6.11 9.74
CA ALA A 67 3.29 -6.65 10.57
C ALA A 67 3.51 -6.33 12.07
N PHE A 68 4.75 -6.44 12.55
CA PHE A 68 5.11 -6.08 13.92
C PHE A 68 4.83 -4.61 14.21
N HIS A 69 5.21 -3.71 13.30
CA HIS A 69 4.96 -2.27 13.45
C HIS A 69 3.48 -1.87 13.34
N LEU A 70 2.63 -2.73 12.76
CA LEU A 70 1.16 -2.57 12.79
C LEU A 70 0.52 -3.16 14.05
N GLY A 71 1.27 -3.86 14.90
CA GLY A 71 0.77 -4.56 16.08
C GLY A 71 0.16 -5.93 15.79
N ASP A 72 0.25 -6.43 14.56
CA ASP A 72 -0.19 -7.78 14.20
C ASP A 72 0.95 -8.79 14.49
N TYR A 73 1.19 -9.03 15.77
CA TYR A 73 2.29 -9.89 16.23
C TYR A 73 2.12 -11.34 15.82
N LYS A 74 0.87 -11.81 15.67
CA LYS A 74 0.61 -13.18 15.23
C LYS A 74 1.15 -13.37 13.82
N LYS A 75 0.83 -12.44 12.92
CA LYS A 75 1.33 -12.43 11.55
C LYS A 75 2.84 -12.21 11.47
N ALA A 76 3.40 -11.43 12.39
CA ALA A 76 4.85 -11.17 12.42
C ALA A 76 5.71 -12.40 12.78
N MET A 77 5.12 -13.42 13.43
CA MET A 77 5.82 -14.65 13.83
C MET A 77 5.69 -15.81 12.82
N GLU A 78 4.80 -15.69 11.83
CA GLU A 78 4.62 -16.70 10.77
C GLU A 78 5.78 -16.69 9.76
#